data_AF-A0A2I0P0V6-F1
#
_entry.id   AF-A0A2I0P0V6-F1
#
_cell.length_a   1.000
_cell.length_b   1.000
_cell.length_c   1.000
_cell.angle_alpha   90.00
_cell.angle_beta   90.00
_cell.angle_gamma   90.00
#
_symmetry.space_group_name_H-M   'P 1'
#
loop_
_entity.id
_entity.type
_entity.pdbx_description
1 polymer ?
#
loop_
_entity_poly.entity_id
_entity_poly.type
_entity_poly.pdbx_seq_one_letter_code
_entity_poly.pdbx_strand_id
1 'polypeptide(L)'
;MMDLPLNNPDIRSGAEIQSVLADPTCFCAGPLYEMYRGVCRNEADKKWLESHQIRYDVTRIPAKTICREWIKTKGHYHPLSPDGQAYPEIYEVLEGAAYYLLQKRDLSDVAIVRAEEGDLILIPPGYGHVTINPTSETLTMANLVSSAFASDYLPYEQMRGSAYYIFTDGSMKKNPVYPPDIPDIRVVDATGTHLPEPFPDKSLYELIGDEMRLRFLNHPKEFDELYQEMYLFT
;
A
#
# COMPACT_ATOMS: atom_id res chain seq x y z
N MET A 1 -7.53 16.99 -10.03
CA MET A 1 -6.68 16.88 -8.83
C MET A 1 -7.08 17.99 -7.85
N MET A 2 -7.67 17.63 -6.71
CA MET A 2 -8.04 18.59 -5.66
C MET A 2 -6.78 19.30 -5.13
N ASP A 3 -6.89 20.60 -4.85
CA ASP A 3 -5.80 21.50 -4.46
C ASP A 3 -5.32 21.21 -3.02
N LEU A 4 -4.66 20.06 -2.83
CA LEU A 4 -4.08 19.65 -1.56
C LEU A 4 -2.64 20.17 -1.45
N PRO A 5 -2.26 20.80 -0.33
CA PRO A 5 -0.91 21.34 -0.15
C PRO A 5 0.10 20.21 0.11
N LEU A 6 0.81 19.80 -0.95
CA LEU A 6 1.88 18.79 -0.87
C LEU A 6 3.23 19.46 -0.56
N ASN A 7 3.49 19.67 0.73
CA ASN A 7 4.71 20.32 1.22
C ASN A 7 5.56 19.35 2.05
N ASN A 8 6.88 19.57 2.07
CA ASN A 8 7.84 18.85 2.92
C ASN A 8 7.74 17.31 2.83
N PRO A 9 7.96 16.71 1.64
CA PRO A 9 7.88 15.26 1.51
C PRO A 9 8.98 14.55 2.30
N ASP A 10 8.62 13.40 2.86
CA ASP A 10 9.59 12.37 3.23
C ASP A 10 10.05 11.65 1.96
N ILE A 11 11.34 11.78 1.65
CA ILE A 11 11.91 11.20 0.43
C ILE A 11 12.50 9.83 0.75
N ARG A 12 12.04 8.79 0.03
CA ARG A 12 12.72 7.49 0.05
C ARG A 12 13.83 7.49 -0.98
N SER A 13 15.05 7.15 -0.57
CA SER A 13 16.20 7.00 -1.45
C SER A 13 16.42 5.56 -1.91
N GLY A 14 17.20 5.39 -2.99
CA GLY A 14 17.52 4.05 -3.50
C GLY A 14 18.43 3.25 -2.57
N ALA A 15 19.26 3.92 -1.75
CA ALA A 15 20.05 3.25 -0.70
C ALA A 15 19.15 2.58 0.36
N GLU A 16 18.02 3.20 0.70
CA GLU A 16 17.12 2.68 1.74
C GLU A 16 16.28 1.48 1.30
N ILE A 17 16.14 1.25 -0.02
CA ILE A 17 15.43 0.09 -0.56
C ILE A 17 16.38 -1.00 -1.07
N GLN A 18 17.70 -0.79 -1.02
CA GLN A 18 18.66 -1.74 -1.58
C GLN A 18 18.51 -3.15 -0.99
N SER A 19 18.21 -3.25 0.31
CA SER A 19 18.00 -4.52 0.99
C SER A 19 16.81 -5.33 0.45
N VAL A 20 15.86 -4.68 -0.23
CA VAL A 20 14.63 -5.30 -0.75
C VAL A 20 14.61 -5.46 -2.27
N LEU A 21 15.77 -5.31 -2.92
CA LEU A 21 15.93 -5.57 -4.35
C LEU A 21 16.28 -7.03 -4.64
N ALA A 22 15.83 -7.50 -5.81
CA ALA A 22 16.12 -8.83 -6.32
C ALA A 22 17.63 -9.09 -6.43
N ASP A 23 18.35 -8.10 -6.96
CA ASP A 23 19.81 -8.06 -7.00
C ASP A 23 20.34 -7.15 -5.87
N PRO A 24 20.92 -7.72 -4.80
CA PRO A 24 21.40 -6.95 -3.66
C PRO A 24 22.70 -6.21 -3.97
N THR A 25 23.39 -6.59 -5.06
CA THR A 25 24.61 -5.93 -5.52
C THR A 25 24.31 -4.71 -6.37
N CYS A 26 23.08 -4.59 -6.85
CA CYS A 26 22.68 -3.44 -7.62
C CYS A 26 22.55 -2.20 -6.74
N PHE A 27 23.08 -1.09 -7.25
CA PHE A 27 23.07 0.19 -6.58
C PHE A 27 22.18 1.18 -7.34
N CYS A 28 21.24 1.79 -6.64
CA CYS A 28 20.47 2.91 -7.14
C CYS A 28 20.65 4.09 -6.18
N ALA A 29 21.29 5.17 -6.63
CA ALA A 29 21.40 6.40 -5.87
C ALA A 29 20.18 7.31 -6.04
N GLY A 30 20.06 8.27 -5.13
CA GLY A 30 19.12 9.39 -5.25
C GLY A 30 17.69 9.08 -4.81
N PRO A 31 16.80 10.07 -4.94
CA PRO A 31 15.39 9.92 -4.59
C PRO A 31 14.71 8.89 -5.49
N LEU A 32 13.80 8.12 -4.89
CA LEU A 32 12.94 7.18 -5.59
C LEU A 32 11.50 7.65 -5.59
N TYR A 33 10.95 7.95 -4.42
CA TYR A 33 9.56 8.38 -4.29
C TYR A 33 9.38 9.29 -3.09
N GLU A 34 8.30 10.06 -3.12
CA GLU A 34 7.97 11.09 -2.13
C GLU A 34 6.72 10.65 -1.37
N MET A 35 6.73 10.80 -0.05
CA MET A 35 5.58 10.56 0.81
C MET A 35 5.25 11.85 1.56
N TYR A 36 4.01 12.30 1.42
CA TYR A 36 3.47 13.46 2.12
C TYR A 36 2.55 12.93 3.21
N ARG A 37 2.94 13.08 4.48
CA ARG A 37 2.22 12.49 5.60
C ARG A 37 1.23 13.49 6.23
N GLY A 38 0.03 13.02 6.55
CA GLY A 38 -0.99 13.85 7.22
C GLY A 38 -1.45 15.05 6.39
N VAL A 39 -1.60 14.86 5.08
CA VAL A 39 -2.05 15.89 4.14
C VAL A 39 -3.49 16.27 4.48
N CYS A 40 -3.72 17.56 4.65
CA CYS A 40 -5.03 18.13 4.94
C CYS A 40 -5.23 19.44 4.16
N ARG A 41 -6.47 19.71 3.79
CA ARG A 41 -6.91 20.89 3.03
C ARG A 41 -7.07 22.09 3.94
N ASN A 42 -7.51 21.86 5.17
CA ASN A 42 -7.80 22.91 6.13
C ASN A 42 -7.64 22.40 7.57
N GLU A 43 -7.67 23.33 8.52
CA GLU A 43 -7.45 23.06 9.94
C GLU A 43 -8.58 22.20 10.58
N ALA A 44 -9.80 22.23 10.04
CA ALA A 44 -10.88 21.40 10.55
C ALA A 44 -10.67 19.92 10.19
N ASP A 45 -10.29 19.65 8.93
CA ASP A 45 -9.93 18.30 8.47
C ASP A 45 -8.77 17.74 9.30
N LYS A 46 -7.75 18.56 9.54
CA LYS A 46 -6.59 18.20 10.37
C LYS A 46 -7.00 17.78 11.78
N LYS A 47 -7.78 18.63 12.46
CA LYS A 47 -8.26 18.36 13.82
C LYS A 47 -9.10 17.10 13.88
N TRP A 48 -9.94 16.87 12.87
CA TRP A 48 -10.76 15.67 12.80
C TRP A 48 -9.90 14.42 12.63
N LEU A 49 -8.96 14.41 11.69
CA LEU A 49 -8.03 13.29 11.48
C LEU A 49 -7.23 12.97 12.76
N GLU A 50 -6.69 13.99 13.42
CA GLU A 50 -5.94 13.86 14.66
C GLU A 50 -6.81 13.30 15.80
N SER A 51 -8.04 13.80 15.98
CA SER A 51 -8.92 13.35 17.05
C SER A 51 -9.43 11.92 16.87
N HIS A 52 -9.42 11.41 15.63
CA HIS A 52 -9.85 10.05 15.29
C HIS A 52 -8.67 9.10 15.06
N GLN A 53 -7.44 9.53 15.30
CA GLN A 53 -6.23 8.73 15.07
C GLN A 53 -6.15 8.17 13.63
N ILE A 54 -6.50 8.99 12.65
CA ILE A 54 -6.43 8.64 11.23
C ILE A 54 -5.44 9.58 10.55
N ARG A 55 -4.70 9.06 9.58
CA ARG A 55 -3.79 9.84 8.75
C ARG A 55 -4.15 9.66 7.29
N TYR A 56 -4.32 10.78 6.58
CA TYR A 56 -4.40 10.82 5.13
C TYR A 56 -3.02 11.15 4.58
N ASP A 57 -2.45 10.25 3.78
CA ASP A 57 -1.14 10.42 3.17
C ASP A 57 -1.27 10.46 1.65
N VAL A 58 -0.28 11.07 0.99
CA VAL A 58 -0.13 11.03 -0.47
C VAL A 58 1.26 10.54 -0.81
N THR A 59 1.36 9.60 -1.74
CA THR A 59 2.64 9.09 -2.24
C THR A 59 2.75 9.35 -3.73
N ARG A 60 3.91 9.86 -4.18
CA ARG A 60 4.25 10.04 -5.59
C ARG A 60 5.42 9.15 -5.96
N ILE A 61 5.19 8.25 -6.90
CA ILE A 61 6.18 7.29 -7.40
C ILE A 61 6.42 7.60 -8.89
N PRO A 62 7.54 8.25 -9.26
CA PRO A 62 7.85 8.56 -10.65
C PRO A 62 8.07 7.28 -11.46
N ALA A 63 7.98 7.37 -12.78
CA ALA A 63 8.39 6.29 -13.65
C ALA A 63 9.89 6.04 -13.57
N LYS A 64 10.28 4.85 -13.12
CA LYS A 64 11.70 4.46 -13.03
C LYS A 64 11.86 2.94 -13.05
N THR A 65 12.99 2.50 -13.61
CA THR A 65 13.47 1.12 -13.50
C THR A 65 14.61 1.06 -12.49
N ILE A 66 14.57 0.10 -11.58
CA ILE A 66 15.59 -0.13 -10.57
C ILE A 66 16.11 -1.55 -10.79
N CYS A 67 17.31 -1.70 -11.34
CA CYS A 67 17.97 -3.00 -11.43
C CYS A 67 17.15 -4.05 -12.20
N ARG A 68 16.45 -3.60 -13.26
CA ARG A 68 15.46 -4.34 -14.08
C ARG A 68 14.09 -4.56 -13.44
N GLU A 69 13.93 -4.22 -12.17
CA GLU A 69 12.63 -4.19 -11.52
C GLU A 69 11.91 -2.88 -11.82
N TRP A 70 10.58 -2.91 -11.85
CA TRP A 70 9.81 -1.68 -11.74
C TRP A 70 10.09 -1.01 -10.38
N ILE A 71 10.09 0.32 -10.35
CA ILE A 71 10.20 1.06 -9.10
C ILE A 71 9.06 0.66 -8.15
N LYS A 72 9.41 0.50 -6.88
CA LYS A 72 8.52 0.00 -5.85
C LYS A 72 8.80 0.65 -4.49
N THR A 73 7.79 0.62 -3.62
CA THR A 73 7.96 0.96 -2.21
C THR A 73 8.76 -0.13 -1.48
N LYS A 74 9.27 0.20 -0.29
CA LYS A 74 10.11 -0.71 0.50
C LYS A 74 9.40 -2.00 0.95
N GLY A 75 8.08 -1.92 1.15
CA GLY A 75 7.28 -3.01 1.71
C GLY A 75 7.32 -3.08 3.23
N HIS A 76 6.20 -3.42 3.86
CA HIS A 76 6.10 -3.57 5.31
C HIS A 76 4.85 -4.35 5.72
N TYR A 77 4.79 -4.69 7.01
CA TYR A 77 3.58 -5.18 7.68
C TYR A 77 3.06 -4.14 8.68
N HIS A 78 1.78 -4.26 9.04
CA HIS A 78 1.20 -3.53 10.17
C HIS A 78 1.16 -4.42 11.41
N PRO A 79 1.37 -3.85 12.61
CA PRO A 79 1.25 -4.59 13.86
C PRO A 79 -0.22 -4.86 14.20
N LEU A 80 -0.43 -5.68 15.24
CA LEU A 80 -1.75 -5.90 15.81
C LEU A 80 -2.27 -4.63 16.52
N SER A 81 -3.53 -4.28 16.29
CA SER A 81 -4.31 -3.34 17.10
C SER A 81 -4.69 -3.97 18.46
N PRO A 82 -5.17 -3.17 19.42
CA PRO A 82 -5.57 -3.67 20.75
C PRO A 82 -6.67 -4.74 20.74
N ASP A 83 -7.46 -4.85 19.67
CA ASP A 83 -8.49 -5.87 19.48
C ASP A 83 -7.94 -7.23 18.99
N GLY A 84 -6.65 -7.29 18.66
CA GLY A 84 -5.92 -8.49 18.24
C GLY A 84 -5.88 -8.73 16.74
N GLN A 85 -6.47 -7.85 15.93
CA GLN A 85 -6.38 -7.90 14.47
C GLN A 85 -5.28 -6.94 13.98
N ALA A 86 -4.65 -7.14 12.81
CA ALA A 86 -3.68 -6.15 12.33
C ALA A 86 -4.38 -4.89 11.78
N TYR A 87 -3.73 -3.73 11.88
CA TYR A 87 -4.29 -2.51 11.29
C TYR A 87 -4.43 -2.63 9.76
N PRO A 88 -5.59 -2.30 9.18
CA PRO A 88 -5.78 -2.23 7.74
C PRO A 88 -5.31 -0.86 7.21
N GLU A 89 -5.30 -0.74 5.89
CA GLU A 89 -5.03 0.51 5.19
C GLU A 89 -5.78 0.51 3.87
N ILE A 90 -6.30 1.66 3.45
CA ILE A 90 -6.97 1.78 2.16
C ILE A 90 -6.25 2.80 1.29
N TYR A 91 -6.03 2.44 0.03
CA TYR A 91 -5.43 3.28 -1.00
C TYR A 91 -6.48 3.73 -2.03
N GLU A 92 -6.22 4.89 -2.63
CA GLU A 92 -6.89 5.41 -3.83
C GLU A 92 -5.82 5.78 -4.84
N VAL A 93 -5.93 5.28 -6.07
CA VAL A 93 -5.08 5.73 -7.17
C VAL A 93 -5.60 7.06 -7.68
N LEU A 94 -4.85 8.14 -7.49
CA LEU A 94 -5.26 9.49 -7.89
C LEU A 94 -4.84 9.82 -9.34
N GLU A 95 -3.77 9.20 -9.82
CA GLU A 95 -3.23 9.37 -11.17
C GLU A 95 -2.33 8.17 -11.53
N GLY A 96 -2.45 7.67 -12.76
CA GLY A 96 -1.65 6.57 -13.28
C GLY A 96 -2.19 5.18 -12.92
N ALA A 97 -1.29 4.20 -12.83
CA ALA A 97 -1.64 2.82 -12.49
C ALA A 97 -0.65 2.24 -11.49
N ALA A 98 -1.12 1.29 -10.69
CA ALA A 98 -0.37 0.67 -9.61
C ALA A 98 -0.55 -0.85 -9.61
N TYR A 99 0.52 -1.56 -9.28
CA TYR A 99 0.43 -2.95 -8.81
C TYR A 99 0.68 -2.97 -7.30
N TYR A 100 -0.29 -3.45 -6.53
CA TYR A 100 -0.15 -3.70 -5.10
C TYR A 100 0.14 -5.18 -4.90
N LEU A 101 1.39 -5.52 -4.61
CA LEU A 101 1.77 -6.88 -4.22
C LEU A 101 1.45 -7.06 -2.74
N LEU A 102 0.50 -7.94 -2.45
CA LEU A 102 0.02 -8.28 -1.12
C LEU A 102 0.49 -9.69 -0.76
N GLN A 103 0.90 -9.90 0.48
CA GLN A 103 1.19 -11.23 0.99
C GLN A 103 0.79 -11.37 2.46
N LYS A 104 0.21 -12.52 2.82
CA LYS A 104 0.04 -12.87 4.23
C LYS A 104 1.38 -13.17 4.88
N ARG A 105 1.49 -12.88 6.17
CA ARG A 105 2.70 -13.15 6.96
C ARG A 105 3.06 -14.64 7.02
N ASP A 106 2.05 -15.51 7.00
CA ASP A 106 2.20 -16.97 6.95
C ASP A 106 2.37 -17.54 5.53
N LEU A 107 2.36 -16.66 4.51
CA LEU A 107 2.49 -17.00 3.09
C LEU A 107 1.39 -17.93 2.57
N SER A 108 0.23 -18.00 3.25
CA SER A 108 -0.92 -18.76 2.76
C SER A 108 -1.58 -18.12 1.53
N ASP A 109 -1.33 -16.83 1.29
CA ASP A 109 -1.78 -16.12 0.10
C ASP A 109 -0.77 -15.05 -0.34
N VAL A 110 -0.60 -14.92 -1.66
CA VAL A 110 0.18 -13.89 -2.33
C VAL A 110 -0.56 -13.44 -3.58
N ALA A 111 -0.80 -12.13 -3.71
CA ALA A 111 -1.56 -11.56 -4.82
C ALA A 111 -0.91 -10.27 -5.33
N ILE A 112 -1.12 -9.96 -6.60
CA ILE A 112 -1.00 -8.61 -7.14
C ILE A 112 -2.39 -8.10 -7.46
N VAL A 113 -2.74 -6.95 -6.90
CA VAL A 113 -3.90 -6.17 -7.29
C VAL A 113 -3.45 -5.11 -8.30
N ARG A 114 -4.01 -5.14 -9.50
CA ARG A 114 -3.84 -4.09 -10.51
C ARG A 114 -4.93 -3.05 -10.33
N ALA A 115 -4.54 -1.78 -10.37
CA ALA A 115 -5.44 -0.66 -10.18
C ALA A 115 -5.06 0.51 -11.08
N GLU A 116 -6.07 1.25 -11.50
CA GLU A 116 -5.96 2.46 -12.31
C GLU A 116 -6.61 3.65 -11.57
N GLU A 117 -6.53 4.84 -12.15
CA GLU A 117 -7.10 6.07 -11.57
C GLU A 117 -8.56 5.89 -11.12
N GLY A 118 -8.82 6.25 -9.86
CA GLY A 118 -10.12 6.15 -9.20
C GLY A 118 -10.36 4.84 -8.44
N ASP A 119 -9.54 3.80 -8.66
CA ASP A 119 -9.70 2.52 -7.97
C ASP A 119 -9.32 2.62 -6.48
N LEU A 120 -10.07 1.91 -5.64
CA LEU A 120 -9.84 1.78 -4.20
C LEU A 120 -9.28 0.40 -3.86
N ILE A 121 -8.19 0.38 -3.08
CA ILE A 121 -7.49 -0.85 -2.70
C ILE A 121 -7.41 -0.91 -1.19
N LEU A 122 -8.24 -1.76 -0.60
CA LEU A 122 -8.15 -2.07 0.82
C LEU A 122 -7.11 -3.17 1.03
N ILE A 123 -6.11 -2.89 1.85
CA ILE A 123 -5.14 -3.85 2.37
C ILE A 123 -5.77 -4.48 3.60
N PRO A 124 -6.23 -5.75 3.52
CA PRO A 124 -6.89 -6.37 4.65
C PRO A 124 -5.88 -6.67 5.77
N PRO A 125 -6.36 -6.75 7.01
CA PRO A 125 -5.52 -7.10 8.13
C PRO A 125 -4.66 -8.36 7.92
N GLY A 126 -3.39 -8.28 8.30
CA GLY A 126 -2.44 -9.39 8.27
C GLY A 126 -1.67 -9.52 6.96
N TYR A 127 -2.00 -8.71 5.95
CA TYR A 127 -1.22 -8.59 4.73
C TYR A 127 -0.13 -7.53 4.88
N GLY A 128 1.07 -7.90 4.44
CA GLY A 128 2.09 -6.93 4.07
C GLY A 128 1.89 -6.52 2.63
N HIS A 129 2.34 -5.32 2.27
CA HIS A 129 2.10 -4.78 0.94
C HIS A 129 3.30 -4.01 0.38
N VAL A 130 3.46 -4.08 -0.93
CA VAL A 130 4.41 -3.30 -1.75
C VAL A 130 3.62 -2.66 -2.88
N THR A 131 3.79 -1.36 -3.09
CA THR A 131 3.23 -0.68 -4.27
C THR A 131 4.31 -0.53 -5.32
N ILE A 132 3.97 -0.86 -6.54
CA ILE A 132 4.87 -0.85 -7.71
C ILE A 132 4.23 0.06 -8.75
N ASN A 133 5.02 0.95 -9.34
CA ASN A 133 4.58 1.70 -10.53
C ASN A 133 5.06 0.94 -11.78
N PRO A 134 4.14 0.29 -12.53
CA PRO A 134 4.49 -0.53 -13.68
C PRO A 134 4.51 0.25 -15.00
N THR A 135 4.47 1.59 -14.97
CA THR A 135 4.26 2.44 -16.14
C THR A 135 5.41 3.40 -16.41
N SER A 136 5.31 4.12 -17.53
CA SER A 136 6.18 5.24 -17.89
C SER A 136 5.68 6.60 -17.36
N GLU A 137 4.59 6.63 -16.60
CA GLU A 137 4.00 7.84 -16.02
C GLU A 137 4.22 7.88 -14.50
N THR A 138 4.03 9.04 -13.89
CA THR A 138 4.08 9.15 -12.43
C THR A 138 2.81 8.56 -11.84
N LEU A 139 2.96 7.64 -10.89
CA LEU A 139 1.87 7.17 -10.06
C LEU A 139 1.71 8.12 -8.88
N THR A 140 0.52 8.70 -8.73
CA THR A 140 0.12 9.42 -7.51
C THR A 140 -1.01 8.64 -6.84
N MET A 141 -0.86 8.34 -5.55
CA MET A 141 -1.88 7.66 -4.77
C MET A 141 -2.06 8.33 -3.41
N ALA A 142 -3.25 8.19 -2.86
CA ALA A 142 -3.53 8.52 -1.48
C ALA A 142 -3.79 7.27 -0.66
N ASN A 143 -3.64 7.38 0.65
CA ASN A 143 -4.06 6.33 1.57
C ASN A 143 -4.61 6.92 2.87
N LEU A 144 -5.60 6.21 3.44
CA LEU A 144 -6.07 6.41 4.80
C LEU A 144 -5.61 5.23 5.66
N VAL A 145 -5.02 5.56 6.80
CA VAL A 145 -4.42 4.58 7.71
C VAL A 145 -4.55 5.07 9.15
N SER A 146 -4.55 4.15 10.12
CA SER A 146 -4.47 4.54 11.53
C SER A 146 -3.13 5.23 11.83
N SER A 147 -3.17 6.31 12.60
CA SER A 147 -1.97 6.97 13.14
C SER A 147 -1.50 6.35 14.47
N ALA A 148 -2.19 5.31 14.97
CA ALA A 148 -1.89 4.65 16.23
C ALA A 148 -0.75 3.60 16.13
N PHE A 149 -0.14 3.41 14.96
CA PHE A 149 0.93 2.44 14.76
C PHE A 149 2.11 2.99 13.94
N ALA A 150 3.21 2.24 14.00
CA ALA A 150 4.36 2.39 13.12
C ALA A 150 4.56 1.11 12.29
N SER A 151 4.88 1.27 11.01
CA SER A 151 5.11 0.17 10.07
C SER A 151 6.28 -0.74 10.50
N ASP A 152 6.10 -2.05 10.38
CA ASP A 152 7.15 -3.06 10.61
C ASP A 152 7.84 -3.43 9.28
N TYR A 153 8.98 -2.77 9.02
CA TYR A 153 9.79 -2.99 7.82
C TYR A 153 10.73 -4.20 7.94
N LEU A 154 11.04 -4.64 9.16
CA LEU A 154 12.10 -5.62 9.40
C LEU A 154 11.87 -6.96 8.68
N PRO A 155 10.65 -7.52 8.61
CA PRO A 155 10.41 -8.76 7.87
C PRO A 155 10.76 -8.64 6.39
N TYR A 156 10.41 -7.51 5.76
CA TYR A 156 10.76 -7.27 4.35
C TYR A 156 12.27 -7.10 4.18
N GLU A 157 12.95 -6.41 5.09
CA GLU A 157 14.41 -6.28 5.03
C GLU A 157 15.13 -7.63 5.17
N GLN A 158 14.70 -8.47 6.12
CA GLN A 158 15.28 -9.78 6.37
C GLN A 158 15.01 -10.76 5.23
N MET A 159 13.81 -10.71 4.66
CA MET A 159 13.41 -11.59 3.56
C MET A 159 13.80 -11.03 2.18
N ARG A 160 14.51 -9.89 2.15
CA ARG A 160 14.95 -9.19 0.93
C ARG A 160 13.81 -8.78 -0.01
N GLY A 161 12.74 -8.25 0.57
CA GLY A 161 11.56 -7.75 -0.13
C GLY A 161 10.40 -8.72 -0.03
N SER A 162 9.46 -8.60 -0.97
CA SER A 162 8.28 -9.44 -1.08
C SER A 162 8.59 -10.87 -1.53
N ALA A 163 7.60 -11.76 -1.42
CA ALA A 163 7.63 -13.14 -1.90
C ALA A 163 7.89 -13.25 -3.42
N TYR A 164 7.60 -12.19 -4.18
CA TYR A 164 7.90 -12.08 -5.60
C TYR A 164 8.56 -10.74 -5.93
N TYR A 165 9.39 -10.77 -6.98
CA TYR A 165 9.94 -9.59 -7.65
C TYR A 165 9.28 -9.40 -9.02
N ILE A 166 9.00 -8.15 -9.38
CA ILE A 166 8.27 -7.78 -10.60
C ILE A 166 9.19 -6.99 -11.53
N PHE A 167 9.48 -7.56 -12.70
CA PHE A 167 10.45 -7.05 -13.65
C PHE A 167 9.80 -6.27 -14.80
N THR A 168 10.58 -5.37 -15.41
CA THR A 168 10.14 -4.56 -16.56
C THR A 168 9.91 -5.35 -17.83
N ASP A 169 10.45 -6.57 -17.92
CA ASP A 169 10.18 -7.51 -19.02
C ASP A 169 8.86 -8.28 -18.85
N GLY A 170 8.08 -7.94 -17.81
CA GLY A 170 6.81 -8.59 -17.48
C GLY A 170 6.95 -9.88 -16.66
N SER A 171 8.18 -10.34 -16.39
CA SER A 171 8.37 -11.53 -15.56
C SER A 171 8.11 -11.25 -14.08
N MET A 172 7.48 -12.23 -13.42
CA MET A 172 7.31 -12.27 -11.97
C MET A 172 8.10 -13.46 -11.47
N LYS A 173 9.03 -13.25 -10.53
CA LYS A 173 9.91 -14.32 -10.03
C LYS A 173 9.78 -14.46 -8.53
N LYS A 174 9.65 -15.71 -8.06
CA LYS A 174 9.72 -16.05 -6.63
C LYS A 174 11.03 -15.53 -6.06
N ASN A 175 10.94 -14.88 -4.90
CA ASN A 175 12.10 -14.47 -4.15
C ASN A 175 12.74 -15.70 -3.48
N PRO A 176 14.00 -16.04 -3.80
CA PRO A 176 14.63 -17.28 -3.35
C PRO A 176 14.97 -17.31 -1.85
N VAL A 177 14.79 -16.21 -1.12
CA VAL A 177 14.95 -16.18 0.35
C VAL A 177 13.74 -16.82 1.04
N TYR A 178 12.57 -16.77 0.41
CA TYR A 178 11.38 -17.45 0.90
C TYR A 178 11.43 -18.96 0.60
N PRO A 179 10.63 -19.78 1.33
CA PRO A 179 10.50 -21.20 1.02
C PRO A 179 10.12 -21.44 -0.45
N PRO A 180 10.63 -22.51 -1.09
CA PRO A 180 10.38 -22.76 -2.52
C PRO A 180 8.91 -23.10 -2.83
N ASP A 181 8.15 -23.52 -1.82
CA ASP A 181 6.76 -23.96 -1.87
C ASP A 181 5.73 -22.85 -1.55
N ILE A 182 6.15 -21.58 -1.53
CA ILE A 182 5.19 -20.45 -1.49
C ILE A 182 4.18 -20.53 -2.64
N PRO A 183 2.92 -20.08 -2.42
CA PRO A 183 1.87 -20.14 -3.42
C PRO A 183 2.24 -19.37 -4.68
N ASP A 184 1.63 -19.79 -5.79
CA ASP A 184 1.70 -19.04 -7.03
C ASP A 184 0.94 -17.71 -6.87
N ILE A 185 1.53 -16.65 -7.42
CA ILE A 185 0.96 -15.30 -7.28
C ILE A 185 -0.36 -15.20 -8.04
N ARG A 186 -1.42 -14.80 -7.34
CA ARG A 186 -2.70 -14.47 -7.96
C ARG A 186 -2.62 -13.07 -8.57
N VAL A 187 -3.33 -12.84 -9.66
CA VAL A 187 -3.49 -11.52 -10.25
C VAL A 187 -4.97 -11.17 -10.19
N VAL A 188 -5.27 -10.02 -9.61
CA VAL A 188 -6.63 -9.51 -9.39
C VAL A 188 -6.69 -8.10 -9.98
N ASP A 189 -7.75 -7.77 -10.70
CA ASP A 189 -7.98 -6.42 -11.22
C ASP A 189 -9.01 -5.71 -10.33
N ALA A 190 -8.67 -4.55 -9.79
CA ALA A 190 -9.58 -3.75 -8.96
C ALA A 190 -10.56 -2.91 -9.80
N THR A 191 -10.24 -2.68 -11.07
CA THR A 191 -11.00 -1.79 -11.94
C THR A 191 -12.44 -2.25 -12.12
N GLY A 192 -13.38 -1.36 -11.80
CA GLY A 192 -14.82 -1.65 -11.88
C GLY A 192 -15.35 -2.57 -10.77
N THR A 193 -14.53 -2.88 -9.76
CA THR A 193 -14.96 -3.60 -8.56
C THR A 193 -15.41 -2.62 -7.48
N HIS A 194 -16.14 -3.13 -6.48
CA HIS A 194 -16.59 -2.36 -5.34
C HIS A 194 -16.24 -3.10 -4.05
N LEU A 195 -15.87 -2.35 -3.01
CA LEU A 195 -15.76 -2.89 -1.67
C LEU A 195 -17.17 -3.07 -1.07
N PRO A 196 -17.41 -4.09 -0.24
CA PRO A 196 -18.70 -4.23 0.43
C PRO A 196 -18.93 -3.09 1.42
N GLU A 197 -20.18 -2.69 1.60
CA GLU A 197 -20.53 -1.71 2.64
C GLU A 197 -20.15 -2.25 4.04
N PRO A 198 -19.62 -1.40 4.94
CA PRO A 198 -19.56 0.06 4.85
C PRO A 198 -18.21 0.60 4.38
N PHE A 199 -17.39 -0.21 3.70
CA PHE A 199 -16.10 0.28 3.19
C PHE A 199 -16.29 1.40 2.16
N PRO A 200 -15.27 2.25 1.99
CA PRO A 200 -15.29 3.34 1.02
C PRO A 200 -15.69 2.92 -0.40
N ASP A 201 -16.58 3.70 -1.01
CA ASP A 201 -17.09 3.57 -2.39
C ASP A 201 -16.84 4.85 -3.23
N LYS A 202 -16.17 5.83 -2.65
CA LYS A 202 -15.87 7.15 -3.22
C LYS A 202 -14.46 7.60 -2.83
N SER A 203 -14.04 8.75 -3.36
CA SER A 203 -12.72 9.31 -3.05
C SER A 203 -12.46 9.42 -1.55
N LEU A 204 -11.29 8.96 -1.11
CA LEU A 204 -10.95 8.80 0.30
C LEU A 204 -10.94 10.13 1.04
N TYR A 205 -10.52 11.22 0.39
CA TYR A 205 -10.49 12.53 1.03
C TYR A 205 -11.91 13.00 1.40
N GLU A 206 -12.94 12.59 0.65
CA GLU A 206 -14.34 12.96 0.92
C GLU A 206 -14.96 12.19 2.10
N LEU A 207 -14.22 11.28 2.71
CA LEU A 207 -14.63 10.53 3.90
C LEU A 207 -14.10 11.15 5.19
N ILE A 208 -13.26 12.18 5.12
CA ILE A 208 -12.87 12.94 6.30
C ILE A 208 -14.13 13.57 6.91
N GLY A 209 -14.45 13.23 8.15
CA GLY A 209 -15.71 13.59 8.80
C GLY A 209 -16.68 12.41 8.99
N ASP A 210 -16.48 11.29 8.28
CA ASP A 210 -17.32 10.10 8.35
C ASP A 210 -16.65 9.01 9.19
N GLU A 211 -16.90 9.04 10.49
CA GLU A 211 -16.33 8.07 11.42
C GLU A 211 -16.81 6.64 11.12
N MET A 212 -18.07 6.47 10.69
CA MET A 212 -18.66 5.15 10.49
C MET A 212 -17.98 4.42 9.31
N ARG A 213 -17.76 5.12 8.19
CA ARG A 213 -17.08 4.57 7.02
C ARG A 213 -15.58 4.40 7.20
N LEU A 214 -14.96 5.08 8.16
CA LEU A 214 -13.52 4.96 8.46
C LEU A 214 -13.20 4.17 9.74
N ARG A 215 -14.23 3.66 10.41
CA ARG A 215 -14.11 2.95 11.70
C ARG A 215 -13.19 1.74 11.64
N PHE A 216 -13.19 1.03 10.51
CA PHE A 216 -12.37 -0.16 10.29
C PHE A 216 -10.86 0.10 10.43
N LEU A 217 -10.41 1.35 10.21
CA LEU A 217 -9.00 1.71 10.35
C LEU A 217 -8.50 1.57 11.79
N ASN A 218 -9.35 1.79 12.80
CA ASN A 218 -8.97 1.70 14.22
C ASN A 218 -9.65 0.56 14.97
N HIS A 219 -10.70 -0.02 14.41
CA HIS A 219 -11.43 -1.16 14.99
C HIS A 219 -11.57 -2.31 13.97
N PRO A 220 -10.47 -2.81 13.40
CA PRO A 220 -10.53 -3.76 12.29
C PRO A 220 -11.30 -5.03 12.59
N LYS A 221 -11.27 -5.52 13.83
CA LYS A 221 -11.96 -6.76 14.21
C LYS A 221 -13.48 -6.72 14.05
N GLU A 222 -14.07 -5.52 14.09
CA GLU A 222 -15.51 -5.35 13.84
C GLU A 222 -15.92 -5.69 12.39
N PHE A 223 -14.94 -5.82 11.49
CA PHE A 223 -15.14 -5.99 10.04
C PHE A 223 -14.58 -7.33 9.51
N ASP A 224 -14.22 -8.27 10.39
CA ASP A 224 -13.54 -9.53 10.02
C ASP A 224 -14.24 -10.31 8.91
N GLU A 225 -15.57 -10.43 8.98
CA GLU A 225 -16.38 -11.13 7.98
C GLU A 225 -16.35 -10.40 6.63
N LEU A 226 -16.45 -9.08 6.63
CA LEU A 226 -16.51 -8.25 5.43
C LEU A 226 -15.20 -8.27 4.62
N TYR A 227 -14.05 -8.44 5.28
CA TYR A 227 -12.79 -8.57 4.54
C TYR A 227 -12.80 -9.79 3.61
N GLN A 228 -13.51 -10.87 3.93
CA GLN A 228 -13.57 -12.06 3.08
C GLN A 228 -14.49 -11.89 1.86
N GLU A 229 -15.32 -10.85 1.84
CA GLU A 229 -16.23 -10.53 0.74
C GLU A 229 -15.61 -9.59 -0.31
N MET A 230 -14.39 -9.10 -0.05
CA MET A 230 -13.67 -8.21 -0.95
C MET A 230 -13.32 -8.90 -2.28
N TYR A 231 -13.24 -8.11 -3.34
CA TYR A 231 -12.79 -8.54 -4.68
C TYR A 231 -11.43 -9.28 -4.68
N LEU A 232 -10.61 -9.07 -3.64
CA LEU A 232 -9.34 -9.77 -3.45
C LEU A 232 -9.50 -11.30 -3.29
N PHE A 233 -10.66 -11.76 -2.82
CA PHE A 233 -10.96 -13.16 -2.48
C PHE A 233 -12.05 -13.81 -3.33
N THR A 234 -12.62 -13.08 -4.29
CA THR A 234 -13.61 -13.57 -5.25
C THR A 234 -12.95 -14.04 -6.53
#